data_AF-A0A535E3S0-F1
#
_entry.id   AF-A0A535E3S0-F1
#
_cell.length_a   1.000
_cell.length_b   1.000
_cell.length_c   1.000
_cell.angle_alpha   90.00
_cell.angle_beta   90.00
_cell.angle_gamma   90.00
#
_symmetry.space_group_name_H-M   'P 1'
#
loop_
_entity.id
_entity.type
_entity.pdbx_description
1 polymer ?
#
loop_
_entity_poly.entity_id
_entity_poly.type
_entity_poly.pdbx_seq_one_letter_code
_entity_poly.pdbx_strand_id
1 'polypeptide(L)'
;DVGAPQIDPAILDGRFPILGICYGMQLMAQVLGGEVAPEGKREYGPATVDIAESGGLFEGLSDHERAWMSHGDTVKRLPPGFHGIARTERLPLAAMSDGRNRFGVQFHPEVMHTPRGAEVLRNFLYRVCGCAGDWTPAAFIDEAVAELRRTIGDRHAICALSGGVDSAVAATLVARAIGDRLTCVFIDTGLLRANEAEEVVATFGPRLRLVHVDASERFLRRLEGVSDPEQKRTIIGEEFIRCFEEQARRVGDVGLLVQGTIYPDVIESRSRESKTSARIKTHHNVGGLPEVMSLEVVEPLRRLFKDEVRRVGAELGIPEDILWRHPFPGPGLAVRVLGPIDRAALDTLRQADAIFLEELRAADQYRTVAQAFAVLTPVRSVGVMGDFRTYGALVALRAVTTEDFMTADWARLPYDVLARASARIVNEIAAVNRVVYDISSKPPATIEWE
;
A
#
# COMPACT_ATOMS: atom_id res chain seq x y z
N ASP A 1 -10.46 31.04 -7.75
CA ASP A 1 -9.95 30.91 -9.13
C ASP A 1 -10.93 30.28 -10.10
N VAL A 2 -10.80 30.59 -11.39
CA VAL A 2 -11.60 29.97 -12.46
C VAL A 2 -11.29 28.49 -12.54
N GLY A 3 -12.33 27.64 -12.42
CA GLY A 3 -12.19 26.18 -12.44
C GLY A 3 -11.87 25.54 -11.10
N ALA A 4 -11.82 26.31 -10.00
CA ALA A 4 -11.69 25.75 -8.66
C ALA A 4 -12.92 24.90 -8.30
N PRO A 5 -12.75 23.67 -7.79
CA PRO A 5 -13.86 22.77 -7.50
C PRO A 5 -14.81 23.38 -6.47
N GLN A 6 -16.11 23.34 -6.75
CA GLN A 6 -17.14 23.90 -5.89
C GLN A 6 -17.85 22.79 -5.10
N ILE A 7 -18.47 23.17 -3.98
CA ILE A 7 -19.34 22.30 -3.18
C ILE A 7 -20.80 22.64 -3.45
N ASP A 8 -21.68 21.63 -3.47
CA ASP A 8 -23.12 21.85 -3.49
C ASP A 8 -23.55 22.53 -2.17
N PRO A 9 -24.15 23.74 -2.20
CA PRO A 9 -24.60 24.42 -0.98
C PRO A 9 -25.55 23.59 -0.11
N ALA A 10 -26.28 22.64 -0.70
CA ALA A 10 -27.17 21.74 0.05
C ALA A 10 -26.41 20.88 1.07
N ILE A 11 -25.12 20.62 0.87
CA ILE A 11 -24.28 19.90 1.85
C ILE A 11 -24.13 20.72 3.13
N LEU A 12 -24.12 22.06 3.03
CA LEU A 12 -23.94 22.99 4.13
C LEU A 12 -25.27 23.43 4.79
N ASP A 13 -26.38 22.74 4.53
CA ASP A 13 -27.71 23.09 5.07
C ASP A 13 -27.81 22.93 6.60
N GLY A 14 -26.84 22.23 7.22
CA GLY A 14 -26.77 21.98 8.67
C GLY A 14 -27.50 20.72 9.12
N ARG A 15 -27.94 19.86 8.20
CA ARG A 15 -28.56 18.56 8.52
C ARG A 15 -27.58 17.56 9.10
N PHE A 16 -26.33 17.59 8.64
CA PHE A 16 -25.24 16.75 9.13
C PHE A 16 -24.13 17.62 9.69
N PRO A 17 -23.36 17.14 10.68
CA PRO A 17 -22.14 17.82 11.09
C PRO A 17 -21.09 17.82 9.98
N ILE A 18 -20.33 18.91 9.87
CA ILE A 18 -19.38 19.16 8.78
C ILE A 18 -18.08 19.68 9.35
N LEU A 19 -16.97 19.08 8.94
CA LEU A 19 -15.61 19.57 9.18
C LEU A 19 -14.98 19.97 7.84
N GLY A 20 -14.78 21.26 7.63
CA GLY A 20 -14.01 21.78 6.52
C GLY A 20 -12.52 21.86 6.87
N ILE A 21 -11.66 21.18 6.11
CA ILE A 21 -10.20 21.20 6.32
C ILE A 21 -9.56 22.03 5.22
N CYS A 22 -8.78 23.04 5.61
CA CYS A 22 -8.09 23.97 4.73
C CYS A 22 -9.02 24.56 3.66
N TYR A 23 -8.91 24.11 2.40
CA TYR A 23 -9.79 24.53 1.32
C TYR A 23 -11.28 24.30 1.64
N GLY A 24 -11.60 23.24 2.39
CA GLY A 24 -12.97 22.98 2.86
C GLY A 24 -13.50 24.05 3.82
N MET A 25 -12.65 24.60 4.70
CA MET A 25 -13.02 25.74 5.57
C MET A 25 -13.29 26.99 4.73
N GLN A 26 -12.46 27.24 3.72
CA GLN A 26 -12.60 28.39 2.82
C GLN A 26 -13.86 28.30 1.96
N LEU A 27 -14.13 27.13 1.36
CA LEU A 27 -15.36 26.88 0.62
C LEU A 27 -16.59 27.05 1.50
N MET A 28 -16.57 26.49 2.71
CA MET A 28 -17.65 26.67 3.68
C MET A 28 -17.88 28.15 3.98
N ALA A 29 -16.81 28.90 4.22
CA ALA A 29 -16.92 30.34 4.48
C ALA A 29 -17.52 31.09 3.29
N GLN A 30 -17.01 30.85 2.08
CA GLN A 30 -17.45 31.53 0.87
C GLN A 30 -18.93 31.25 0.54
N VAL A 31 -19.35 29.98 0.60
CA VAL A 31 -20.73 29.58 0.27
C VAL A 31 -21.74 30.13 1.28
N LEU A 32 -21.35 30.27 2.54
CA LEU A 32 -22.22 30.78 3.61
C LEU A 32 -22.18 32.31 3.76
N GLY A 33 -21.56 33.05 2.82
CA GLY A 33 -21.57 34.51 2.78
C GLY A 33 -20.41 35.22 3.51
N GLY A 34 -19.38 34.47 3.88
CA GLY A 34 -18.09 35.01 4.32
C GLY A 34 -17.26 35.59 3.17
N GLU A 35 -16.03 36.00 3.49
CA GLU A 35 -15.05 36.47 2.50
C GLU A 35 -13.76 35.68 2.64
N VAL A 36 -13.28 35.13 1.52
CA VAL A 36 -11.96 34.50 1.40
C VAL A 36 -11.11 35.39 0.51
N ALA A 37 -9.89 35.69 0.96
CA ALA A 37 -8.95 36.48 0.18
C ALA A 37 -7.52 35.94 0.34
N PRO A 38 -6.63 36.18 -0.64
CA PRO A 38 -5.22 35.84 -0.53
C PRO A 38 -4.56 36.49 0.68
N GLU A 39 -3.79 35.71 1.42
CA GLU A 39 -2.87 36.21 2.44
C GLU A 39 -1.53 36.47 1.73
N GLY A 40 -1.01 37.70 1.78
CA GLY A 40 0.19 38.11 1.01
C GLY A 40 1.47 37.31 1.31
N LYS A 41 1.44 36.39 2.29
CA LYS A 41 2.48 35.40 2.59
C LYS A 41 1.82 34.04 2.73
N ARG A 42 2.15 33.11 1.82
CA ARG A 42 1.71 31.71 1.93
C ARG A 42 2.38 31.06 3.14
N GLU A 43 1.60 30.34 3.94
CA GLU A 43 2.10 29.61 5.11
C GLU A 43 1.98 28.11 4.84
N TYR A 44 3.13 27.50 4.58
CA TYR A 44 3.29 26.06 4.43
C TYR A 44 4.28 25.58 5.48
N GLY A 45 3.80 24.91 6.51
CA GLY A 45 4.68 24.43 7.57
C GLY A 45 4.06 24.36 8.96
N PRO A 46 4.89 24.05 9.96
CA PRO A 46 4.43 23.92 11.34
C PRO A 46 4.11 25.30 11.93
N ALA A 47 2.99 25.39 12.66
CA ALA A 47 2.61 26.56 13.45
C ALA A 47 2.10 26.14 14.84
N THR A 48 2.14 27.09 15.78
CA THR A 48 1.45 26.96 17.06
C THR A 48 0.05 27.57 16.93
N VAL A 49 -0.96 26.74 17.20
CA VAL A 49 -2.37 27.11 17.22
C VAL A 49 -2.78 27.40 18.65
N ASP A 50 -3.19 28.63 18.91
CA ASP A 50 -3.83 29.05 20.15
C ASP A 50 -5.32 28.72 20.08
N ILE A 51 -5.77 27.79 20.92
CA ILE A 51 -7.15 27.35 21.00
C ILE A 51 -7.90 28.29 21.96
N ALA A 52 -8.91 28.98 21.44
CA ALA A 52 -9.74 29.91 22.22
C ALA A 52 -10.92 29.20 22.88
N GLU A 53 -11.40 28.11 22.29
CA GLU A 53 -12.51 27.29 22.80
C GLU A 53 -12.09 25.82 22.85
N SER A 54 -11.85 25.30 24.06
CA SER A 54 -11.38 23.94 24.29
C SER A 54 -12.49 22.87 24.26
N GLY A 55 -13.72 23.24 23.87
CA GLY A 55 -14.87 22.33 23.82
C GLY A 55 -15.13 21.75 22.42
N GLY A 56 -15.88 20.66 22.36
CA GLY A 56 -16.35 20.10 21.08
C GLY A 56 -15.21 19.52 20.25
N LEU A 57 -14.79 20.23 19.19
CA LEU A 57 -13.71 19.80 18.29
C LEU A 57 -12.35 19.69 19.00
N PHE A 58 -12.08 20.58 19.96
CA PHE A 58 -10.79 20.68 20.66
C PHE A 58 -10.82 20.13 22.09
N GLU A 59 -11.85 19.35 22.42
CA GLU A 59 -12.01 18.72 23.73
C GLU A 59 -10.78 17.91 24.15
N GLY A 60 -10.20 18.24 25.31
CA GLY A 60 -9.02 17.57 25.86
C GLY A 60 -7.68 18.00 25.26
N LEU A 61 -7.66 18.95 24.32
CA LEU A 61 -6.43 19.58 23.84
C LEU A 61 -5.93 20.68 24.79
N SER A 62 -4.66 21.03 24.67
CA SER A 62 -4.06 22.15 25.42
C SER A 62 -4.42 23.48 24.77
N ASP A 63 -4.21 24.59 25.47
CA ASP A 63 -4.46 25.94 24.91
C ASP A 63 -3.53 26.28 23.74
N HIS A 64 -2.38 25.60 23.63
CA HIS A 64 -1.41 25.76 22.57
C HIS A 64 -1.06 24.40 21.96
N GLU A 65 -1.35 24.20 20.69
CA GLU A 65 -1.10 22.94 19.99
C GLU A 65 -0.29 23.15 18.71
N ARG A 66 0.57 22.19 18.37
CA ARG A 66 1.31 22.23 17.10
C ARG A 66 0.46 21.66 15.98
N ALA A 67 0.35 22.38 14.87
CA ALA A 67 -0.37 21.92 13.68
C ALA A 67 0.36 22.25 12.39
N TRP A 68 0.00 21.52 11.32
CA TRP A 68 0.52 21.74 9.98
C TRP A 68 -0.40 22.66 9.16
N MET A 69 0.08 23.85 8.87
CA MET A 69 -0.59 24.84 8.03
C MET A 69 -0.24 24.60 6.57
N SER A 70 -1.23 24.74 5.67
CA SER A 70 -1.00 24.68 4.23
C SER A 70 -1.99 25.57 3.49
N HIS A 71 -1.77 26.88 3.52
CA HIS A 71 -2.71 27.84 2.94
C HIS A 71 -2.04 29.01 2.22
N GLY A 72 -2.68 29.45 1.14
CA GLY A 72 -2.37 30.71 0.46
C GLY A 72 -3.46 31.78 0.65
N ASP A 73 -4.70 31.33 0.85
CA ASP A 73 -5.85 32.19 1.11
C ASP A 73 -6.32 32.01 2.55
N THR A 74 -7.05 33.00 3.05
CA THR A 74 -7.60 33.01 4.40
C THR A 74 -9.03 33.51 4.40
N VAL A 75 -9.80 33.14 5.43
CA VAL A 75 -11.10 33.73 5.70
C VAL A 75 -10.89 35.12 6.31
N LYS A 76 -11.22 36.18 5.56
CA LYS A 76 -11.16 37.59 6.02
C LYS A 76 -12.41 38.02 6.77
N ARG A 77 -13.57 37.50 6.36
CA ARG A 77 -14.86 37.73 7.03
C ARG A 77 -15.54 36.41 7.27
N LEU A 78 -15.88 36.14 8.54
CA LEU A 78 -16.64 34.96 8.92
C LEU A 78 -18.06 35.02 8.34
N PRO A 79 -18.66 33.87 7.98
CA PRO A 79 -20.08 33.81 7.65
C PRO A 79 -20.97 34.28 8.81
N PRO A 80 -22.20 34.76 8.54
CA PRO A 80 -23.17 35.06 9.60
C PRO A 80 -23.39 33.85 10.53
N GLY A 81 -23.29 34.09 11.85
CA GLY A 81 -23.46 33.05 12.88
C GLY A 81 -22.20 32.25 13.20
N PHE A 82 -21.07 32.50 12.52
CA PHE A 82 -19.79 31.89 12.85
C PHE A 82 -18.95 32.78 13.76
N HIS A 83 -18.12 32.16 14.59
CA HIS A 83 -17.06 32.79 15.38
C HIS A 83 -15.74 32.02 15.26
N GLY A 84 -14.64 32.70 15.56
CA GLY A 84 -13.30 32.09 15.56
C GLY A 84 -13.06 31.31 16.84
N ILE A 85 -12.56 30.08 16.71
CA ILE A 85 -12.30 29.17 17.85
C ILE A 85 -10.83 28.82 18.03
N ALA A 86 -9.98 29.18 17.06
CA ALA A 86 -8.52 29.11 17.19
C ALA A 86 -7.82 30.13 16.29
N ARG A 87 -6.58 30.49 16.64
CA ARG A 87 -5.71 31.41 15.88
C ARG A 87 -4.26 30.93 15.90
N THR A 88 -3.41 31.51 15.06
CA THR A 88 -1.94 31.42 15.21
C THR A 88 -1.37 32.83 15.38
N GLU A 89 -0.06 32.94 15.62
CA GLU A 89 0.65 34.24 15.61
C GLU A 89 0.41 35.04 14.32
N ARG A 90 0.27 34.34 13.19
CA ARG A 90 0.19 34.95 11.85
C ARG A 90 -1.22 34.96 11.28
N LEU A 91 -2.11 34.13 11.81
CA LEU A 91 -3.43 33.90 11.26
C LEU A 91 -4.51 34.11 12.35
N PRO A 92 -5.27 35.20 12.29
CA PRO A 92 -6.33 35.47 13.28
C PRO A 92 -7.45 34.43 13.31
N LEU A 93 -7.66 33.69 12.21
CA LEU A 93 -8.71 32.68 12.06
C LEU A 93 -8.12 31.34 11.60
N ALA A 94 -7.55 30.60 12.54
CA ALA A 94 -7.03 29.25 12.29
C ALA A 94 -8.13 28.17 12.39
N ALA A 95 -9.23 28.46 13.08
CA ALA A 95 -10.42 27.64 13.07
C ALA A 95 -11.69 28.47 13.35
N MET A 96 -12.84 28.02 12.82
CA MET A 96 -14.15 28.65 12.99
C MET A 96 -15.26 27.64 13.28
N SER A 97 -16.32 28.07 13.94
CA SER A 97 -17.52 27.25 14.18
C SER A 97 -18.80 28.10 14.16
N ASP A 98 -19.95 27.48 13.87
CA ASP A 98 -21.28 28.05 14.07
C ASP A 98 -21.87 27.76 15.47
N GLY A 99 -21.06 27.18 16.37
CA GLY A 99 -21.47 26.75 17.69
C GLY A 99 -22.44 25.56 17.70
N ARG A 100 -22.70 24.94 16.54
CA ARG A 100 -23.60 23.81 16.37
C ARG A 100 -22.86 22.61 15.82
N ASN A 101 -22.89 22.43 14.50
CA ASN A 101 -22.40 21.23 13.85
C ASN A 101 -21.45 21.52 12.69
N ARG A 102 -21.11 22.79 12.44
CA ARG A 102 -20.16 23.17 11.38
C ARG A 102 -18.88 23.67 12.00
N PHE A 103 -17.79 23.09 11.53
CA PHE A 103 -16.43 23.39 11.96
C PHE A 103 -15.55 23.58 10.74
N GLY A 104 -14.64 24.54 10.83
CA GLY A 104 -13.59 24.76 9.82
C GLY A 104 -12.24 24.89 10.51
N VAL A 105 -11.22 24.25 9.96
CA VAL A 105 -9.82 24.37 10.41
C VAL A 105 -8.93 24.73 9.21
N GLN A 106 -7.98 25.63 9.41
CA GLN A 106 -7.03 26.06 8.38
C GLN A 106 -5.75 25.20 8.35
N PHE A 107 -5.62 24.27 9.30
CA PHE A 107 -4.56 23.28 9.40
C PHE A 107 -5.06 21.87 9.05
N HIS A 108 -4.12 20.93 8.87
CA HIS A 108 -4.38 19.54 8.52
C HIS A 108 -4.28 18.63 9.76
N PRO A 109 -5.39 18.24 10.41
CA PRO A 109 -5.37 17.30 11.53
C PRO A 109 -5.05 15.85 11.14
N GLU A 110 -5.10 15.51 9.85
CA GLU A 110 -4.88 14.16 9.33
C GLU A 110 -3.40 13.80 9.12
N VAL A 111 -2.49 14.78 9.15
CA VAL A 111 -1.06 14.54 8.89
C VAL A 111 -0.27 14.36 10.18
N MET A 112 0.77 13.52 10.14
CA MET A 112 1.68 13.26 11.27
C MET A 112 2.35 14.51 11.85
N HIS A 113 2.46 15.57 11.05
CA HIS A 113 3.01 16.87 11.45
C HIS A 113 2.12 17.63 12.44
N THR A 114 0.86 17.23 12.61
CA THR A 114 -0.08 17.70 13.65
C THR A 114 -0.20 16.60 14.72
N PRO A 115 0.62 16.61 15.79
CA PRO A 115 0.78 15.44 16.67
C PRO A 115 -0.50 14.97 17.36
N ARG A 116 -1.38 15.91 17.69
CA ARG A 116 -2.69 15.64 18.32
C ARG A 116 -3.85 15.76 17.33
N GLY A 117 -3.56 15.77 16.03
CA GLY A 117 -4.58 15.87 14.98
C GLY A 117 -5.56 14.69 14.96
N ALA A 118 -5.09 13.50 15.32
CA ALA A 118 -5.96 12.33 15.51
C ALA A 118 -7.01 12.56 16.62
N GLU A 119 -6.69 13.33 17.67
CA GLU A 119 -7.65 13.68 18.73
C GLU A 119 -8.70 14.67 18.23
N VAL A 120 -8.33 15.63 17.39
CA VAL A 120 -9.26 16.55 16.70
C VAL A 120 -10.28 15.75 15.87
N LEU A 121 -9.79 14.83 15.04
CA LEU A 121 -10.65 13.97 14.21
C LEU A 121 -11.53 13.06 15.07
N ARG A 122 -10.98 12.48 16.15
CA ARG A 122 -11.73 11.67 17.11
C ARG A 122 -12.85 12.47 17.76
N ASN A 123 -12.60 13.70 18.20
CA ASN A 123 -13.61 14.55 18.79
C ASN A 123 -14.73 14.85 17.79
N PHE A 124 -14.39 15.17 16.54
CA PHE A 124 -15.39 15.38 15.50
C PHE A 124 -16.26 14.12 15.28
N LEU A 125 -15.65 12.95 15.09
CA LEU A 125 -16.38 11.70 14.82
C LEU A 125 -17.27 11.27 16.00
N TYR A 126 -16.74 11.26 17.23
CA TYR A 126 -17.43 10.64 18.35
C TYR A 126 -18.28 11.63 19.17
N ARG A 127 -17.82 12.88 19.32
CA ARG A 127 -18.54 13.87 20.14
C ARG A 127 -19.49 14.72 19.30
N VAL A 128 -19.07 15.12 18.11
CA VAL A 128 -19.88 15.97 17.24
C VAL A 128 -20.84 15.12 16.39
N CYS A 129 -20.33 14.10 15.69
CA CYS A 129 -21.15 13.24 14.84
C CYS A 129 -21.90 12.14 15.62
N GLY A 130 -21.44 11.79 16.82
CA GLY A 130 -22.04 10.69 17.60
C GLY A 130 -21.81 9.31 16.98
N CYS A 131 -20.74 9.13 16.21
CA CYS A 131 -20.41 7.83 15.63
C CYS A 131 -20.14 6.79 16.72
N ALA A 132 -20.59 5.55 16.52
CA ALA A 132 -20.44 4.47 17.49
C ALA A 132 -19.04 3.82 17.47
N GLY A 133 -18.29 3.94 16.36
CA GLY A 133 -17.02 3.23 16.17
C GLY A 133 -17.21 1.74 15.90
N ASP A 134 -18.27 1.39 15.16
CA ASP A 134 -18.64 0.03 14.76
C ASP A 134 -17.76 -0.54 13.64
N TRP A 135 -16.96 0.29 12.96
CA TRP A 135 -15.95 -0.14 12.02
C TRP A 135 -14.75 -0.79 12.72
N THR A 136 -14.89 -2.07 13.04
CA THR A 136 -13.86 -2.91 13.65
C THR A 136 -13.54 -4.11 12.77
N PRO A 137 -12.34 -4.72 12.87
CA PRO A 137 -12.00 -5.91 12.08
C PRO A 137 -13.01 -7.04 12.23
N ALA A 138 -13.47 -7.31 13.46
CA ALA A 138 -14.46 -8.35 13.73
C ALA A 138 -15.82 -8.05 13.08
N ALA A 139 -16.35 -6.83 13.27
CA ALA A 139 -17.61 -6.42 12.66
C ALA A 139 -17.55 -6.45 11.12
N PHE A 140 -16.43 -6.00 10.55
CA PHE A 140 -16.18 -6.08 9.11
C PHE A 140 -16.19 -7.53 8.60
N ILE A 141 -15.50 -8.44 9.30
CA ILE A 141 -15.47 -9.87 8.93
C ILE A 141 -16.88 -10.45 8.92
N ASP A 142 -17.68 -10.18 9.95
CA ASP A 142 -19.03 -10.71 10.07
C ASP A 142 -19.94 -10.18 8.94
N GLU A 143 -19.92 -8.87 8.67
CA GLU A 143 -20.67 -8.25 7.57
C GLU A 143 -20.22 -8.81 6.21
N ALA A 144 -18.91 -8.84 5.96
CA ALA A 144 -18.34 -9.32 4.71
C ALA A 144 -18.66 -10.80 4.46
N VAL A 145 -18.59 -11.65 5.49
CA VAL A 145 -18.95 -13.07 5.40
C VAL A 145 -20.43 -13.24 5.07
N ALA A 146 -21.32 -12.47 5.71
CA ALA A 146 -22.76 -12.51 5.43
C ALA A 146 -23.06 -12.08 3.98
N GLU A 147 -22.44 -10.98 3.53
CA GLU A 147 -22.57 -10.50 2.16
C GLU A 147 -22.03 -11.51 1.14
N LEU A 148 -20.85 -12.08 1.39
CA LEU A 148 -20.24 -13.08 0.50
C LEU A 148 -21.12 -14.31 0.37
N ARG A 149 -21.70 -14.81 1.47
CA ARG A 149 -22.65 -15.95 1.41
C ARG A 149 -23.85 -15.63 0.53
N ARG A 150 -24.42 -14.42 0.66
CA ARG A 150 -25.56 -13.97 -0.14
C ARG A 150 -25.21 -13.82 -1.63
N THR A 151 -24.06 -13.20 -1.92
CA THR A 151 -23.63 -12.87 -3.29
C THR A 151 -23.14 -14.11 -4.05
N ILE A 152 -22.38 -14.98 -3.38
CA ILE A 152 -21.86 -16.21 -3.99
C ILE A 152 -22.94 -17.28 -4.10
N GLY A 153 -23.81 -17.40 -3.09
CA GLY A 153 -24.85 -18.43 -3.03
C GLY A 153 -24.23 -19.83 -3.02
N ASP A 154 -24.70 -20.71 -3.91
CA ASP A 154 -24.23 -22.09 -4.06
C ASP A 154 -23.08 -22.26 -5.08
N ARG A 155 -22.65 -21.17 -5.74
CA ARG A 155 -21.59 -21.18 -6.75
C ARG A 155 -20.21 -21.48 -6.16
N HIS A 156 -19.32 -22.00 -6.99
CA HIS A 156 -17.90 -22.14 -6.66
C HIS A 156 -17.10 -20.92 -7.11
N ALA A 157 -16.02 -20.66 -6.37
CA ALA A 157 -15.10 -19.57 -6.65
C ALA A 157 -13.66 -20.08 -6.78
N ILE A 158 -12.87 -19.39 -7.60
CA ILE A 158 -11.44 -19.61 -7.74
C ILE A 158 -10.67 -18.37 -7.30
N CYS A 159 -9.49 -18.54 -6.70
CA CYS A 159 -8.64 -17.43 -6.29
C CYS A 159 -7.20 -17.70 -6.72
N ALA A 160 -6.54 -16.71 -7.32
CA ALA A 160 -5.10 -16.72 -7.50
C ALA A 160 -4.42 -16.31 -6.18
N LEU A 161 -3.92 -17.28 -5.43
CA LEU A 161 -3.16 -17.02 -4.21
C LEU A 161 -1.72 -16.70 -4.60
N SER A 162 -1.20 -15.55 -4.20
CA SER A 162 0.16 -15.10 -4.57
C SER A 162 1.18 -15.20 -3.43
N GLY A 163 0.74 -15.55 -2.22
CA GLY A 163 1.55 -15.43 -0.99
C GLY A 163 1.66 -14.00 -0.45
N GLY A 164 1.12 -13.01 -1.17
CA GLY A 164 0.96 -11.65 -0.67
C GLY A 164 -0.18 -11.53 0.36
N VAL A 165 -0.10 -10.49 1.19
CA VAL A 165 -1.08 -10.23 2.27
C VAL A 165 -2.52 -10.14 1.72
N ASP A 166 -2.74 -9.42 0.63
CA ASP A 166 -4.11 -9.12 0.16
C ASP A 166 -4.80 -10.37 -0.38
N SER A 167 -4.09 -11.17 -1.19
CA SER A 167 -4.64 -12.43 -1.72
C SER A 167 -4.87 -13.45 -0.60
N ALA A 168 -3.98 -13.51 0.39
CA ALA A 168 -4.14 -14.35 1.57
C ALA A 168 -5.37 -13.98 2.42
N VAL A 169 -5.56 -12.69 2.72
CA VAL A 169 -6.70 -12.21 3.51
C VAL A 169 -7.99 -12.40 2.74
N ALA A 170 -8.03 -12.07 1.44
CA ALA A 170 -9.19 -12.27 0.59
C ALA A 170 -9.59 -13.75 0.51
N ALA A 171 -8.63 -14.64 0.27
CA ALA A 171 -8.86 -16.08 0.21
C ALA A 171 -9.39 -16.63 1.54
N THR A 172 -8.78 -16.22 2.66
CA THR A 172 -9.20 -16.67 4.01
C THR A 172 -10.61 -16.17 4.35
N LEU A 173 -10.93 -14.93 4.01
CA LEU A 173 -12.25 -14.34 4.24
C LEU A 173 -13.34 -15.04 3.40
N VAL A 174 -13.06 -15.31 2.12
CA VAL A 174 -14.01 -16.04 1.25
C VAL A 174 -14.14 -17.50 1.70
N ALA A 175 -13.05 -18.17 2.09
CA ALA A 175 -13.12 -19.52 2.63
C ALA A 175 -13.97 -19.59 3.90
N ARG A 176 -13.91 -18.59 4.79
CA ARG A 176 -14.81 -18.49 5.94
C ARG A 176 -16.28 -18.36 5.55
N ALA A 177 -16.56 -17.76 4.41
CA ALA A 177 -17.91 -17.62 3.88
C ALA A 177 -18.45 -18.91 3.23
N ILE A 178 -17.67 -19.56 2.36
CA ILE A 178 -18.15 -20.64 1.48
C ILE A 178 -17.45 -22.01 1.64
N GLY A 179 -16.45 -22.11 2.53
CA GLY A 179 -15.71 -23.33 2.80
C GLY A 179 -14.94 -23.86 1.58
N ASP A 180 -14.99 -25.18 1.38
CA ASP A 180 -14.27 -25.93 0.33
C ASP A 180 -14.75 -25.63 -1.11
N ARG A 181 -15.76 -24.75 -1.24
CA ARG A 181 -16.24 -24.25 -2.53
C ARG A 181 -15.34 -23.15 -3.10
N LEU A 182 -14.42 -22.61 -2.30
CA LEU A 182 -13.30 -21.82 -2.78
C LEU A 182 -12.14 -22.75 -3.14
N THR A 183 -11.62 -22.66 -4.35
CA THR A 183 -10.33 -23.28 -4.73
C THR A 183 -9.28 -22.20 -4.92
N CYS A 184 -8.21 -22.26 -4.13
CA CYS A 184 -7.05 -21.38 -4.28
C CYS A 184 -6.03 -22.05 -5.20
N VAL A 185 -5.52 -21.32 -6.18
CA VAL A 185 -4.44 -21.76 -7.06
C VAL A 185 -3.21 -20.92 -6.75
N PHE A 186 -2.12 -21.59 -6.35
CA PHE A 186 -0.82 -20.97 -6.17
C PHE A 186 0.12 -21.49 -7.25
N ILE A 187 0.59 -20.57 -8.11
CA ILE A 187 1.47 -20.87 -9.23
C ILE A 187 2.88 -20.47 -8.83
N ASP A 188 3.75 -21.45 -8.61
CA ASP A 188 5.17 -21.21 -8.47
C ASP A 188 5.77 -20.93 -9.86
N THR A 189 6.10 -19.67 -10.07
CA THR A 189 6.68 -19.18 -11.33
C THR A 189 8.17 -19.48 -11.44
N GLY A 190 8.81 -20.00 -10.39
CA GLY A 190 10.26 -20.10 -10.31
C GLY A 190 10.95 -18.74 -10.16
N LEU A 191 10.20 -17.68 -9.85
CA LEU A 191 10.68 -16.30 -9.65
C LEU A 191 10.43 -15.77 -8.24
N LEU A 192 10.05 -16.66 -7.31
CA LEU A 192 9.80 -16.35 -5.91
C LEU A 192 11.10 -16.27 -5.09
N ARG A 193 11.02 -15.71 -3.87
CA ARG A 193 12.13 -15.72 -2.91
C ARG A 193 12.49 -17.14 -2.48
N ALA A 194 13.64 -17.29 -1.82
CA ALA A 194 14.03 -18.56 -1.23
C ALA A 194 12.94 -19.10 -0.29
N ASN A 195 12.60 -20.38 -0.43
CA ASN A 195 11.63 -21.13 0.37
C ASN A 195 10.19 -20.60 0.39
N GLU A 196 9.89 -19.55 -0.39
CA GLU A 196 8.61 -18.87 -0.33
C GLU A 196 7.44 -19.79 -0.74
N ALA A 197 7.63 -20.62 -1.76
CA ALA A 197 6.62 -21.57 -2.20
C ALA A 197 6.28 -22.59 -1.10
N GLU A 198 7.29 -23.11 -0.42
CA GLU A 198 7.13 -24.07 0.67
C GLU A 198 6.44 -23.44 1.87
N GLU A 199 6.80 -22.21 2.24
CA GLU A 199 6.16 -21.43 3.31
C GLU A 199 4.68 -21.19 3.02
N VAL A 200 4.33 -20.79 1.78
CA VAL A 200 2.94 -20.55 1.37
C VAL A 200 2.14 -21.85 1.43
N VAL A 201 2.67 -22.96 0.89
CA VAL A 201 2.00 -24.26 0.92
C VAL A 201 1.83 -24.78 2.34
N ALA A 202 2.85 -24.66 3.19
CA ALA A 202 2.78 -25.08 4.59
C ALA A 202 1.76 -24.26 5.40
N THR A 203 1.68 -22.96 5.14
CA THR A 203 0.76 -22.05 5.83
C THR A 203 -0.69 -22.27 5.40
N PHE A 204 -0.94 -22.30 4.08
CA PHE A 204 -2.30 -22.27 3.54
C PHE A 204 -2.85 -23.63 3.15
N GLY A 205 -2.01 -24.63 2.86
CA GLY A 205 -2.44 -25.98 2.50
C GLY A 205 -3.37 -26.63 3.54
N PRO A 206 -3.07 -26.55 4.86
CA PRO A 206 -3.98 -27.06 5.89
C PRO A 206 -5.22 -26.20 6.14
N ARG A 207 -5.27 -24.96 5.61
CA ARG A 207 -6.29 -23.95 5.93
C ARG A 207 -7.27 -23.70 4.79
N LEU A 208 -6.85 -23.94 3.56
CA LEU A 208 -7.57 -23.64 2.33
C LEU A 208 -7.45 -24.83 1.37
N ARG A 209 -8.46 -25.03 0.53
CA ARG A 209 -8.34 -25.94 -0.61
C ARG A 209 -7.36 -25.34 -1.62
N LEU A 210 -6.10 -25.76 -1.54
CA LEU A 210 -4.98 -25.21 -2.29
C LEU A 210 -4.51 -26.16 -3.40
N VAL A 211 -4.44 -25.65 -4.62
CA VAL A 211 -3.79 -26.28 -5.77
C VAL A 211 -2.43 -25.61 -5.97
N HIS A 212 -1.36 -26.32 -5.64
CA HIS A 212 0.01 -25.87 -5.91
C HIS A 212 0.43 -26.33 -7.32
N VAL A 213 0.90 -25.39 -8.14
CA VAL A 213 1.38 -25.64 -9.50
C VAL A 213 2.82 -25.16 -9.63
N ASP A 214 3.76 -26.08 -9.77
CA ASP A 214 5.11 -25.75 -10.20
C ASP A 214 5.13 -25.50 -11.71
N ALA A 215 5.30 -24.24 -12.09
CA ALA A 215 5.45 -23.80 -13.47
C ALA A 215 6.86 -23.22 -13.75
N SER A 216 7.82 -23.41 -12.85
CA SER A 216 9.15 -22.79 -12.89
C SER A 216 9.86 -22.98 -14.24
N GLU A 217 9.95 -24.21 -14.74
CA GLU A 217 10.54 -24.53 -16.05
C GLU A 217 9.89 -23.77 -17.21
N ARG A 218 8.57 -23.60 -17.15
CA ARG A 218 7.76 -22.99 -18.21
C ARG A 218 8.02 -21.49 -18.30
N PHE A 219 8.08 -20.81 -17.15
CA PHE A 219 8.43 -19.40 -17.08
C PHE A 219 9.89 -19.15 -17.48
N LEU A 220 10.83 -19.93 -16.94
CA LEU A 220 12.25 -19.75 -17.23
C LEU A 220 12.58 -19.95 -18.71
N ARG A 221 11.96 -20.94 -19.38
CA ARG A 221 12.11 -21.14 -20.82
C ARG A 221 11.62 -19.94 -21.64
N ARG A 222 10.51 -19.31 -21.24
CA ARG A 222 9.98 -18.13 -21.95
C ARG A 222 10.79 -16.86 -21.70
N LEU A 223 11.52 -16.80 -20.60
CA LEU A 223 12.38 -15.67 -20.24
C LEU A 223 13.81 -15.81 -20.75
N GLU A 224 14.15 -16.94 -21.39
CA GLU A 224 15.49 -17.19 -21.91
C GLU A 224 15.94 -16.09 -22.88
N GLY A 225 17.07 -15.46 -22.57
CA GLY A 225 17.65 -14.37 -23.38
C GLY A 225 16.91 -13.03 -23.28
N VAL A 226 15.80 -12.93 -22.53
CA VAL A 226 15.02 -11.69 -22.41
C VAL A 226 15.69 -10.75 -21.41
N SER A 227 16.13 -9.58 -21.88
CA SER A 227 16.77 -8.56 -21.04
C SER A 227 15.86 -7.36 -20.76
N ASP A 228 14.95 -7.03 -21.68
CA ASP A 228 14.09 -5.85 -21.57
C ASP A 228 13.04 -6.05 -20.46
N PRO A 229 12.93 -5.12 -19.49
CA PRO A 229 12.07 -5.30 -18.33
C PRO A 229 10.58 -5.31 -18.66
N GLU A 230 10.15 -4.51 -19.65
CA GLU A 230 8.75 -4.49 -20.10
C GLU A 230 8.37 -5.80 -20.81
N GLN A 231 9.29 -6.37 -21.59
CA GLN A 231 9.12 -7.70 -22.17
C GLN A 231 9.05 -8.78 -21.10
N LYS A 232 9.93 -8.75 -20.07
CA LYS A 232 9.85 -9.68 -18.93
C LYS A 232 8.47 -9.62 -18.28
N ARG A 233 7.98 -8.41 -17.96
CA ARG A 233 6.65 -8.18 -17.35
C ARG A 233 5.53 -8.75 -18.21
N THR A 234 5.57 -8.48 -19.51
CA THR A 234 4.57 -8.96 -20.48
C THR A 234 4.55 -10.49 -20.53
N ILE A 235 5.72 -11.12 -20.70
CA ILE A 235 5.86 -12.57 -20.78
C ILE A 235 5.36 -13.26 -19.51
N ILE A 236 5.76 -12.75 -18.34
CA ILE A 236 5.34 -13.32 -17.05
C ILE A 236 3.83 -13.17 -16.86
N GLY A 237 3.27 -11.99 -17.17
CA GLY A 237 1.83 -11.76 -17.08
C GLY A 237 1.02 -12.70 -17.97
N GLU A 238 1.40 -12.82 -19.25
CA GLU A 238 0.77 -13.74 -20.19
C GLU A 238 0.85 -15.20 -19.72
N GLU A 239 2.03 -15.62 -19.26
CA GLU A 239 2.24 -17.02 -18.88
C GLU A 239 1.51 -17.39 -17.59
N PHE A 240 1.42 -16.45 -16.65
CA PHE A 240 0.62 -16.59 -15.45
C PHE A 240 -0.86 -16.78 -15.77
N ILE A 241 -1.40 -15.95 -16.66
CA ILE A 241 -2.80 -16.05 -17.12
C ILE A 241 -3.04 -17.44 -17.74
N ARG A 242 -2.17 -17.90 -18.65
CA ARG A 242 -2.31 -19.22 -19.29
C ARG A 242 -2.29 -20.36 -18.28
N CYS A 243 -1.34 -20.34 -17.34
CA CYS A 243 -1.25 -21.34 -16.28
C CYS A 243 -2.50 -21.33 -15.40
N PHE A 244 -3.01 -20.14 -15.06
CA PHE A 244 -4.22 -19.98 -14.25
C PHE A 244 -5.47 -20.46 -14.99
N GLU A 245 -5.63 -20.14 -16.27
CA GLU A 245 -6.72 -20.63 -17.13
C GLU A 245 -6.74 -22.16 -17.22
N GLU A 246 -5.57 -22.78 -17.40
CA GLU A 246 -5.43 -24.24 -17.41
C GLU A 246 -5.90 -24.85 -16.08
N GLN A 247 -5.59 -24.22 -14.94
CA GLN A 247 -6.09 -24.69 -13.65
C GLN A 247 -7.59 -24.43 -13.47
N ALA A 248 -8.09 -23.25 -13.87
CA ALA A 248 -9.51 -22.95 -13.79
C ALA A 248 -10.36 -23.99 -14.55
N ARG A 249 -9.93 -24.38 -15.76
CA ARG A 249 -10.58 -25.44 -16.55
C ARG A 249 -10.52 -26.81 -15.87
N ARG A 250 -9.43 -27.12 -15.16
CA ARG A 250 -9.27 -28.39 -14.42
C ARG A 250 -10.12 -28.43 -13.14
N VAL A 251 -10.27 -27.30 -12.46
CA VAL A 251 -11.14 -27.18 -11.29
C VAL A 251 -12.60 -27.36 -11.69
N GLY A 252 -12.98 -26.92 -12.89
CA GLY A 252 -14.27 -27.21 -13.50
C GLY A 252 -15.27 -26.07 -13.31
N ASP A 253 -16.43 -26.37 -12.73
CA ASP A 253 -17.56 -25.45 -12.57
C ASP A 253 -17.28 -24.32 -11.56
N VAL A 254 -16.43 -23.37 -11.95
CA VAL A 254 -16.16 -22.12 -11.22
C VAL A 254 -16.81 -20.95 -11.96
N GLY A 255 -17.70 -20.22 -11.28
CA GLY A 255 -18.39 -19.06 -11.85
C GLY A 255 -17.83 -17.72 -11.40
N LEU A 256 -16.93 -17.73 -10.40
CA LEU A 256 -16.48 -16.54 -9.71
C LEU A 256 -14.95 -16.51 -9.56
N LEU A 257 -14.35 -15.34 -9.73
CA LEU A 257 -12.95 -15.06 -9.43
C LEU A 257 -12.84 -14.15 -8.21
N VAL A 258 -12.11 -14.60 -7.18
CA VAL A 258 -11.79 -13.79 -6.01
C VAL A 258 -10.51 -12.98 -6.27
N GLN A 259 -10.59 -11.67 -6.09
CA GLN A 259 -9.45 -10.75 -6.17
C GLN A 259 -9.25 -9.99 -4.85
N GLY A 260 -8.00 -9.81 -4.47
CA GLY A 260 -7.62 -9.05 -3.27
C GLY A 260 -7.60 -7.53 -3.46
N THR A 261 -8.41 -6.98 -4.37
CA THR A 261 -8.46 -5.54 -4.65
C THR A 261 -8.79 -4.75 -3.39
N ILE A 262 -8.01 -3.70 -3.09
CA ILE A 262 -8.17 -2.85 -1.91
C ILE A 262 -8.67 -1.45 -2.29
N TYR A 263 -9.08 -0.65 -1.30
CA TYR A 263 -9.69 0.65 -1.53
C TYR A 263 -8.80 1.65 -2.31
N PRO A 264 -7.47 1.73 -2.08
CA PRO A 264 -6.57 2.51 -2.92
C PRO A 264 -6.66 2.19 -4.42
N ASP A 265 -6.77 0.90 -4.78
CA ASP A 265 -6.90 0.47 -6.19
C ASP A 265 -8.20 1.01 -6.82
N VAL A 266 -9.28 1.04 -6.04
CA VAL A 266 -10.59 1.56 -6.47
C VAL A 266 -10.52 3.08 -6.70
N ILE A 267 -9.83 3.82 -5.83
CA ILE A 267 -9.66 5.27 -5.99
C ILE A 267 -8.83 5.57 -7.23
N GLU A 268 -7.72 4.84 -7.45
CA GLU A 268 -6.84 5.05 -8.59
C GLU A 268 -7.52 4.72 -9.92
N SER A 269 -8.33 3.66 -9.97
CA SER A 269 -9.09 3.29 -11.17
C SER A 269 -10.11 4.37 -11.57
N ARG A 270 -10.80 4.99 -10.59
CA ARG A 270 -11.77 6.07 -10.82
C ARG A 270 -11.12 7.39 -11.24
N SER A 271 -9.96 7.74 -10.66
CA SER A 271 -9.25 8.97 -11.03
C SER A 271 -8.69 8.91 -12.46
N ARG A 272 -8.40 7.72 -12.97
CA ARG A 272 -7.92 7.47 -14.35
C ARG A 272 -9.00 7.54 -15.43
N GLU A 273 -10.29 7.53 -15.07
CA GLU A 273 -11.38 7.80 -16.02
C GLU A 273 -11.46 9.29 -16.43
N SER A 274 -10.67 10.16 -15.80
CA SER A 274 -10.44 11.54 -16.23
C SER A 274 -9.46 11.61 -17.43
N LYS A 275 -10.03 11.52 -18.64
CA LYS A 275 -9.58 12.01 -19.97
C LYS A 275 -8.17 11.71 -20.53
N THR A 276 -7.20 11.13 -19.81
CA THR A 276 -5.82 10.96 -20.35
C THR A 276 -5.16 9.59 -20.15
N SER A 277 -5.87 8.57 -19.66
CA SER A 277 -5.24 7.31 -19.20
C SER A 277 -5.70 6.03 -19.93
N ALA A 278 -6.12 6.12 -21.19
CA ALA A 278 -6.48 4.92 -21.97
C ALA A 278 -5.30 3.94 -22.23
N ARG A 279 -4.05 4.35 -21.97
CA ARG A 279 -2.85 3.53 -22.23
C ARG A 279 -2.22 2.85 -21.01
N ILE A 280 -2.72 3.14 -19.79
CA ILE A 280 -2.11 2.64 -18.54
C ILE A 280 -3.03 1.60 -17.89
N LYS A 281 -3.58 0.67 -18.67
CA LYS A 281 -4.48 -0.39 -18.18
C LYS A 281 -3.78 -1.72 -17.90
N THR A 282 -2.47 -1.83 -18.08
CA THR A 282 -1.87 -3.17 -18.22
C THR A 282 -1.52 -3.89 -16.91
N HIS A 283 -1.13 -3.24 -15.80
CA HIS A 283 -0.37 -4.01 -14.79
C HIS A 283 -0.60 -3.71 -13.30
N HIS A 284 -1.84 -3.67 -12.82
CA HIS A 284 -2.09 -3.87 -11.38
C HIS A 284 -3.29 -4.82 -11.16
N ASN A 285 -3.06 -5.85 -10.32
CA ASN A 285 -4.00 -6.87 -9.84
C ASN A 285 -4.71 -7.72 -10.90
N VAL A 286 -4.09 -8.81 -11.39
CA VAL A 286 -4.69 -9.81 -12.31
C VAL A 286 -5.61 -9.14 -13.37
N GLY A 287 -5.21 -7.95 -13.83
CA GLY A 287 -6.08 -6.98 -14.50
C GLY A 287 -6.17 -7.17 -16.00
N GLY A 288 -5.89 -8.38 -16.44
CA GLY A 288 -5.90 -8.78 -17.84
C GLY A 288 -6.37 -10.22 -17.99
N LEU A 289 -7.38 -10.63 -17.22
CA LEU A 289 -8.11 -11.84 -17.57
C LEU A 289 -8.53 -11.68 -19.04
N PRO A 290 -8.20 -12.62 -19.92
CA PRO A 290 -8.62 -12.55 -21.30
C PRO A 290 -10.14 -12.39 -21.35
N GLU A 291 -10.67 -11.71 -22.37
CA GLU A 291 -12.13 -11.62 -22.65
C GLU A 291 -12.82 -13.00 -22.67
N VAL A 292 -12.03 -14.07 -22.72
CA VAL A 292 -12.40 -15.48 -22.78
C VAL A 292 -12.81 -16.07 -21.41
N MET A 293 -12.38 -15.51 -20.27
CA MET A 293 -12.77 -16.02 -18.96
C MET A 293 -14.10 -15.42 -18.52
N SER A 294 -15.19 -16.17 -18.68
CA SER A 294 -16.56 -15.79 -18.22
C SER A 294 -16.73 -15.92 -16.70
N LEU A 295 -15.83 -15.35 -15.90
CA LEU A 295 -15.91 -15.34 -14.44
C LEU A 295 -16.41 -13.99 -13.93
N GLU A 296 -17.36 -14.00 -13.00
CA GLU A 296 -17.76 -12.81 -12.27
C GLU A 296 -16.75 -12.51 -11.15
N VAL A 297 -16.38 -11.25 -10.95
CA VAL A 297 -15.35 -10.87 -9.98
C VAL A 297 -15.96 -10.62 -8.60
N VAL A 298 -15.30 -11.13 -7.55
CA VAL A 298 -15.61 -10.89 -6.14
C VAL A 298 -14.40 -10.22 -5.46
N GLU A 299 -14.59 -9.00 -4.96
CA GLU A 299 -13.53 -8.18 -4.35
C GLU A 299 -13.85 -7.90 -2.87
N PRO A 300 -13.60 -8.84 -1.95
CA PRO A 300 -14.05 -8.72 -0.57
C PRO A 300 -13.32 -7.61 0.21
N LEU A 301 -12.13 -7.18 -0.24
CA LEU A 301 -11.30 -6.19 0.46
C LEU A 301 -11.45 -4.76 -0.11
N ARG A 302 -12.35 -4.55 -1.07
CA ARG A 302 -12.48 -3.30 -1.83
C ARG A 302 -12.77 -2.04 -1.02
N ARG A 303 -13.13 -2.18 0.27
CA ARG A 303 -13.42 -1.09 1.22
C ARG A 303 -12.31 -0.87 2.25
N LEU A 304 -11.23 -1.64 2.19
CA LEU A 304 -10.16 -1.61 3.18
C LEU A 304 -8.91 -0.92 2.65
N PHE A 305 -8.22 -0.19 3.52
CA PHE A 305 -6.83 0.19 3.34
C PHE A 305 -5.87 -0.95 3.72
N LYS A 306 -4.61 -0.82 3.30
CA LYS A 306 -3.59 -1.88 3.46
C LYS A 306 -3.34 -2.26 4.92
N ASP A 307 -3.35 -1.28 5.82
CA ASP A 307 -3.18 -1.50 7.25
C ASP A 307 -4.41 -2.18 7.86
N GLU A 308 -5.62 -1.84 7.41
CA GLU A 308 -6.85 -2.53 7.80
C GLU A 308 -6.88 -3.98 7.32
N VAL A 309 -6.41 -4.25 6.09
CA VAL A 309 -6.26 -5.63 5.59
C VAL A 309 -5.37 -6.46 6.51
N ARG A 310 -4.27 -5.89 7.03
CA ARG A 310 -3.42 -6.59 8.01
C ARG A 310 -4.16 -6.88 9.32
N ARG A 311 -4.93 -5.91 9.84
CA ARG A 311 -5.71 -6.08 11.09
C ARG A 311 -6.80 -7.14 10.91
N VAL A 312 -7.51 -7.13 9.79
CA VAL A 312 -8.50 -8.15 9.41
C VAL A 312 -7.82 -9.52 9.27
N GLY A 313 -6.65 -9.58 8.63
CA GLY A 313 -5.87 -10.81 8.52
C GLY A 313 -5.45 -11.40 9.86
N ALA A 314 -5.06 -10.54 10.81
CA ALA A 314 -4.73 -10.97 12.18
C ALA A 314 -5.94 -11.56 12.90
N GLU A 315 -7.11 -10.90 12.79
CA GLU A 315 -8.37 -11.40 13.35
C GLU A 315 -8.83 -12.72 12.71
N LEU A 316 -8.50 -12.95 11.44
CA LEU A 316 -8.70 -14.22 10.73
C LEU A 316 -7.67 -15.31 11.11
N GLY A 317 -6.71 -15.02 11.99
CA GLY A 317 -5.69 -15.96 12.46
C GLY A 317 -4.56 -16.23 11.45
N ILE A 318 -4.35 -15.32 10.49
CA ILE A 318 -3.22 -15.42 9.56
C ILE A 318 -1.92 -15.10 10.33
N PRO A 319 -0.84 -15.88 10.13
CA PRO A 319 0.42 -15.67 10.84
C PRO A 319 1.04 -14.29 10.59
N GLU A 320 1.70 -13.77 11.61
CA GLU A 320 2.24 -12.41 11.62
C GLU A 320 3.35 -12.20 10.57
N ASP A 321 4.18 -13.21 10.35
CA ASP A 321 5.23 -13.27 9.32
C ASP A 321 4.67 -13.11 7.90
N ILE A 322 3.46 -13.62 7.63
CA ILE A 322 2.76 -13.38 6.36
C ILE A 322 2.18 -11.97 6.29
N LEU A 323 1.50 -11.50 7.34
CA LEU A 323 0.80 -10.20 7.36
C LEU A 323 1.75 -9.00 7.26
N TRP A 324 2.94 -9.11 7.84
CA TRP A 324 3.94 -8.06 7.84
C TRP A 324 5.02 -8.25 6.79
N ARG A 325 4.88 -9.27 5.93
CA ARG A 325 5.79 -9.47 4.81
C ARG A 325 5.80 -8.23 3.92
N HIS A 326 7.01 -7.78 3.55
CA HIS A 326 7.15 -6.69 2.60
C HIS A 326 6.48 -7.03 1.27
N PRO A 327 5.92 -6.03 0.56
CA PRO A 327 5.43 -6.22 -0.80
C PRO A 327 6.46 -6.93 -1.68
N PHE A 328 5.96 -7.81 -2.54
CA PHE A 328 6.76 -8.54 -3.51
C PHE A 328 6.08 -8.40 -4.88
N PRO A 329 6.80 -7.93 -5.91
CA PRO A 329 6.20 -7.65 -7.21
C PRO A 329 5.70 -8.93 -7.87
N GLY A 330 4.65 -8.84 -8.70
CA GLY A 330 4.12 -9.99 -9.45
C GLY A 330 5.17 -10.70 -10.33
N PRO A 331 6.01 -9.97 -11.08
CA PRO A 331 7.18 -10.54 -11.78
C PRO A 331 8.27 -11.14 -10.88
N GLY A 332 8.16 -10.96 -9.56
CA GLY A 332 9.09 -11.49 -8.57
C GLY A 332 10.53 -11.04 -8.80
N LEU A 333 11.45 -11.99 -8.72
CA LEU A 333 12.89 -11.77 -8.89
C LEU A 333 13.28 -11.38 -10.33
N ALA A 334 12.40 -11.54 -11.32
CA ALA A 334 12.73 -11.22 -12.71
C ALA A 334 13.07 -9.74 -12.94
N VAL A 335 12.45 -8.84 -12.16
CA VAL A 335 12.71 -7.39 -12.17
C VAL A 335 13.78 -6.97 -11.17
N ARG A 336 14.46 -7.94 -10.56
CA ARG A 336 15.58 -7.74 -9.62
C ARG A 336 16.87 -8.41 -10.10
N VAL A 337 16.82 -9.07 -11.26
CA VAL A 337 18.01 -9.49 -12.01
C VAL A 337 18.10 -8.58 -13.21
N LEU A 338 19.06 -7.66 -13.21
CA LEU A 338 19.26 -6.76 -14.35
C LEU A 338 19.82 -7.53 -15.55
N GLY A 339 19.13 -7.46 -16.70
CA GLY A 339 19.49 -8.21 -17.91
C GLY A 339 18.86 -9.62 -17.99
N PRO A 340 19.45 -10.55 -18.76
CA PRO A 340 18.92 -11.90 -18.94
C PRO A 340 18.81 -12.70 -17.64
N ILE A 341 17.80 -13.55 -17.55
CA ILE A 341 17.53 -14.37 -16.37
C ILE A 341 17.90 -15.82 -16.66
N ASP A 342 18.68 -16.41 -15.76
CA ASP A 342 18.91 -17.86 -15.70
C ASP A 342 18.81 -18.37 -14.25
N ARG A 343 18.89 -19.69 -14.06
CA ARG A 343 18.80 -20.31 -12.73
C ARG A 343 19.93 -19.87 -11.81
N ALA A 344 21.15 -19.77 -12.32
CA ALA A 344 22.31 -19.43 -11.49
C ALA A 344 22.20 -17.99 -10.97
N ALA A 345 21.72 -17.06 -11.79
CA ALA A 345 21.44 -15.68 -11.41
C ALA A 345 20.32 -15.61 -10.37
N LEU A 346 19.22 -16.34 -10.55
CA LEU A 346 18.13 -16.39 -9.59
C LEU A 346 18.56 -17.00 -8.25
N ASP A 347 19.33 -18.09 -8.27
CA ASP A 347 19.81 -18.73 -7.05
C ASP A 347 20.79 -17.85 -6.28
N THR A 348 21.68 -17.15 -7.00
CA THR A 348 22.58 -16.14 -6.42
C THR A 348 21.77 -15.02 -5.76
N LEU A 349 20.74 -14.50 -6.46
CA LEU A 349 19.90 -13.44 -5.94
C LEU A 349 19.06 -13.89 -4.75
N ARG A 350 18.48 -15.09 -4.77
CA ARG A 350 17.71 -15.67 -3.66
C ARG A 350 18.53 -15.75 -2.38
N GLN A 351 19.78 -16.22 -2.48
CA GLN A 351 20.69 -16.28 -1.34
C GLN A 351 21.01 -14.88 -0.81
N ALA A 352 21.31 -13.93 -1.70
CA ALA A 352 21.62 -12.56 -1.29
C ALA A 352 20.42 -11.84 -0.65
N ASP A 353 19.22 -12.01 -1.21
CA ASP A 353 17.97 -11.46 -0.66
C ASP A 353 17.68 -12.08 0.72
N ALA A 354 17.81 -13.41 0.85
CA ALA A 354 17.60 -14.12 2.12
C ALA A 354 18.52 -13.61 3.22
N ILE A 355 19.85 -13.53 2.97
CA ILE A 355 20.82 -13.00 3.93
C ILE A 355 20.47 -11.57 4.34
N PHE A 356 20.12 -10.71 3.38
CA PHE A 356 19.79 -9.32 3.70
C PHE A 356 18.54 -9.21 4.59
N LEU A 357 17.48 -9.97 4.27
CA LEU A 357 16.26 -9.97 5.08
C LEU A 357 16.48 -10.60 6.46
N GLU A 358 17.33 -11.62 6.58
CA GLU A 358 17.76 -12.18 7.87
C GLU A 358 18.45 -11.14 8.75
N GLU A 359 19.43 -10.40 8.21
CA GLU A 359 20.16 -9.37 8.97
C GLU A 359 19.24 -8.22 9.40
N LEU A 360 18.25 -7.86 8.57
CA LEU A 360 17.24 -6.87 8.95
C LEU A 360 16.34 -7.37 10.09
N ARG A 361 15.94 -8.66 10.07
CA ARG A 361 15.13 -9.25 11.15
C ARG A 361 15.94 -9.38 12.43
N ALA A 362 17.17 -9.85 12.36
CA ALA A 362 18.06 -9.99 13.51
C ALA A 362 18.39 -8.65 14.21
N ALA A 363 18.25 -7.53 13.48
CA ALA A 363 18.46 -6.18 13.99
C ALA A 363 17.16 -5.40 14.28
N ASP A 364 16.00 -6.07 14.27
CA ASP A 364 14.67 -5.46 14.43
C ASP A 364 14.38 -4.31 13.44
N GLN A 365 15.05 -4.30 12.29
CA GLN A 365 14.89 -3.28 11.23
C GLN A 365 13.87 -3.70 10.16
N TYR A 366 13.47 -4.98 10.12
CA TYR A 366 12.55 -5.44 9.08
C TYR A 366 11.23 -4.65 9.04
N ARG A 367 10.67 -4.30 10.21
CA ARG A 367 9.41 -3.55 10.31
C ARG A 367 9.57 -2.03 10.23
N THR A 368 10.80 -1.52 10.33
CA THR A 368 11.06 -0.08 10.28
C THR A 368 11.09 0.45 8.84
N VAL A 369 11.20 -0.45 7.86
CA VAL A 369 11.19 -0.16 6.43
C VAL A 369 9.94 -0.71 5.76
N ALA A 370 9.45 0.00 4.74
CA ALA A 370 8.25 -0.39 4.01
C ALA A 370 8.54 -1.54 3.03
N GLN A 371 9.75 -1.58 2.49
CA GLN A 371 10.21 -2.63 1.58
C GLN A 371 11.74 -2.73 1.62
N ALA A 372 12.28 -3.95 1.61
CA ALA A 372 13.70 -4.24 1.46
C ALA A 372 13.93 -5.46 0.56
N PHE A 373 15.01 -5.42 -0.23
CA PHE A 373 15.41 -6.50 -1.15
C PHE A 373 16.84 -6.33 -1.70
N ALA A 374 17.35 -7.39 -2.31
CA ALA A 374 18.56 -7.37 -3.13
C ALA A 374 18.25 -7.25 -4.63
N VAL A 375 19.19 -6.71 -5.40
CA VAL A 375 19.20 -6.65 -6.87
C VAL A 375 20.53 -7.19 -7.38
N LEU A 376 20.49 -8.12 -8.33
CA LEU A 376 21.67 -8.66 -8.99
C LEU A 376 21.97 -7.86 -10.27
N THR A 377 23.21 -7.40 -10.41
CA THR A 377 23.63 -6.61 -11.57
C THR A 377 24.51 -7.43 -12.53
N PRO A 378 24.54 -7.12 -13.83
CA PRO A 378 25.40 -7.80 -14.80
C PRO A 378 26.88 -7.36 -14.67
N VAL A 379 27.20 -6.45 -13.75
CA VAL A 379 28.54 -5.90 -13.58
C VAL A 379 29.41 -6.90 -12.83
N ARG A 380 30.50 -7.31 -13.47
CA ARG A 380 31.56 -8.11 -12.83
C ARG A 380 32.48 -7.20 -12.04
N SER A 381 32.83 -7.62 -10.83
CA SER A 381 33.71 -6.89 -9.93
C SER A 381 34.86 -7.75 -9.44
N VAL A 382 36.05 -7.15 -9.38
CA VAL A 382 37.23 -7.79 -8.79
C VAL A 382 37.02 -7.91 -7.29
N GLY A 383 37.25 -9.11 -6.78
CA GLY A 383 37.30 -9.43 -5.36
C GLY A 383 38.62 -10.11 -5.02
N VAL A 384 38.87 -10.22 -3.72
CA VAL A 384 39.97 -11.00 -3.16
C VAL A 384 39.35 -11.94 -2.15
N MET A 385 39.39 -13.24 -2.46
CA MET A 385 38.93 -14.30 -1.55
C MET A 385 40.12 -15.23 -1.30
N GLY A 386 40.65 -15.21 -0.07
CA GLY A 386 41.96 -15.79 0.23
C GLY A 386 43.09 -15.06 -0.51
N ASP A 387 43.99 -15.80 -1.14
CA ASP A 387 45.16 -15.26 -1.85
C ASP A 387 44.93 -15.05 -3.37
N PHE A 388 43.73 -15.30 -3.88
CA PHE A 388 43.43 -15.26 -5.32
C PHE A 388 42.47 -14.12 -5.70
N ARG A 389 42.66 -13.59 -6.91
CA ARG A 389 41.70 -12.64 -7.52
C ARG A 389 40.48 -13.40 -8.02
N THR A 390 39.30 -12.96 -7.63
CA THR A 390 38.02 -13.50 -8.10
C THR A 390 37.27 -12.45 -8.93
N TYR A 391 36.35 -12.90 -9.78
CA TYR A 391 35.45 -12.05 -10.57
C TYR A 391 33.99 -12.48 -10.38
N GLY A 392 33.32 -11.85 -9.43
CA GLY A 392 31.92 -12.10 -9.08
C GLY A 392 31.01 -10.97 -9.51
N ALA A 393 29.71 -11.15 -9.36
CA ALA A 393 28.70 -10.14 -9.58
C ALA A 393 28.73 -9.05 -8.50
N LEU A 394 28.17 -7.89 -8.83
CA LEU A 394 27.81 -6.84 -7.88
C LEU A 394 26.33 -6.99 -7.50
N VAL A 395 26.05 -7.01 -6.21
CA VAL A 395 24.69 -7.00 -5.65
C VAL A 395 24.41 -5.62 -5.05
N ALA A 396 23.24 -5.06 -5.36
CA ALA A 396 22.76 -3.85 -4.72
C ALA A 396 21.70 -4.19 -3.68
N LEU A 397 21.85 -3.65 -2.48
CA LEU A 397 20.84 -3.71 -1.42
C LEU A 397 19.95 -2.46 -1.51
N ARG A 398 18.64 -2.65 -1.41
CA ARG A 398 17.63 -1.59 -1.48
C ARG A 398 16.70 -1.70 -0.28
N ALA A 399 16.53 -0.62 0.46
CA ALA A 399 15.48 -0.50 1.47
C ALA A 399 14.91 0.93 1.49
N VAL A 400 13.60 1.05 1.67
CA VAL A 400 12.89 2.34 1.61
C VAL A 400 11.89 2.52 2.74
N THR A 401 11.66 3.77 3.13
CA THR A 401 10.57 4.19 4.02
C THR A 401 9.55 4.98 3.22
N THR A 402 8.26 4.66 3.37
CA THR A 402 7.17 5.34 2.66
C THR A 402 5.84 5.12 3.37
N GLU A 403 4.92 6.07 3.21
CA GLU A 403 3.54 5.98 3.67
C GLU A 403 2.59 5.48 2.55
N ASP A 404 2.87 5.82 1.29
CA ASP A 404 1.94 5.64 0.16
C ASP A 404 2.54 4.94 -1.08
N PHE A 405 3.83 4.61 -1.06
CA PHE A 405 4.63 4.10 -2.19
C PHE A 405 4.67 5.03 -3.43
N MET A 406 4.04 6.20 -3.40
CA MET A 406 4.11 7.23 -4.45
C MET A 406 5.35 8.09 -4.28
N THR A 407 5.69 8.41 -3.03
CA THR A 407 6.98 8.97 -2.64
C THR A 407 7.67 8.02 -1.67
N ALA A 408 8.98 7.86 -1.78
CA ALA A 408 9.72 7.00 -0.87
C ALA A 408 11.12 7.56 -0.65
N ASP A 409 11.60 7.47 0.58
CA ASP A 409 12.96 7.82 0.91
C ASP A 409 13.79 6.56 1.13
N TRP A 410 15.09 6.62 0.85
CA TRP A 410 15.97 5.49 1.14
C TRP A 410 16.13 5.34 2.64
N ALA A 411 16.14 4.10 3.13
CA ALA A 411 16.17 3.83 4.57
C ALA A 411 17.58 4.08 5.13
N ARG A 412 17.70 4.78 6.25
CA ARG A 412 19.00 5.04 6.92
C ARG A 412 19.30 3.89 7.86
N LEU A 413 19.52 2.71 7.27
CA LEU A 413 19.84 1.51 8.04
C LEU A 413 21.15 1.70 8.83
N PRO A 414 21.25 1.17 10.06
CA PRO A 414 22.49 1.25 10.83
C PRO A 414 23.65 0.65 10.03
N TYR A 415 24.79 1.34 9.99
CA TYR A 415 25.95 0.90 9.23
C TYR A 415 26.43 -0.50 9.59
N ASP A 416 26.28 -0.92 10.86
CA ASP A 416 26.63 -2.26 11.30
C ASP A 416 25.76 -3.36 10.67
N VAL A 417 24.47 -3.08 10.42
CA VAL A 417 23.57 -4.01 9.72
C VAL A 417 24.00 -4.16 8.26
N LEU A 418 24.31 -3.04 7.60
CA LEU A 418 24.82 -3.04 6.22
C LEU A 418 26.18 -3.76 6.13
N ALA A 419 27.07 -3.55 7.10
CA ALA A 419 28.37 -4.19 7.15
C ALA A 419 28.26 -5.72 7.30
N ARG A 420 27.38 -6.20 8.20
CA ARG A 420 27.14 -7.65 8.35
C ARG A 420 26.51 -8.27 7.12
N ALA A 421 25.47 -7.65 6.56
CA ALA A 421 24.83 -8.13 5.34
C ALA A 421 25.84 -8.21 4.18
N SER A 422 26.64 -7.16 3.99
CA SER A 422 27.70 -7.13 2.97
C SER A 422 28.74 -8.25 3.17
N ALA A 423 29.23 -8.42 4.40
CA ALA A 423 30.21 -9.45 4.73
C ALA A 423 29.66 -10.87 4.50
N ARG A 424 28.44 -11.15 4.97
CA ARG A 424 27.79 -12.45 4.77
C ARG A 424 27.55 -12.75 3.30
N ILE A 425 27.01 -11.81 2.53
CA ILE A 425 26.76 -11.98 1.09
C ILE A 425 28.05 -12.32 0.34
N VAL A 426 29.16 -11.60 0.59
CA VAL A 426 30.42 -11.87 -0.10
C VAL A 426 31.06 -13.18 0.36
N ASN A 427 30.98 -13.53 1.65
CA ASN A 427 31.65 -14.72 2.18
C ASN A 427 30.88 -16.02 1.94
N GLU A 428 29.54 -15.97 1.93
CA GLU A 428 28.67 -17.14 1.79
C GLU A 428 28.34 -17.43 0.32
N ILE A 429 28.35 -16.41 -0.55
CA ILE A 429 27.96 -16.54 -1.96
C ILE A 429 29.17 -16.33 -2.88
N ALA A 430 29.81 -17.42 -3.29
CA ALA A 430 31.01 -17.40 -4.12
C ALA A 430 30.85 -16.62 -5.45
N ALA A 431 29.63 -16.47 -5.95
CA ALA A 431 29.33 -15.72 -7.16
C ALA A 431 29.32 -14.19 -6.96
N VAL A 432 29.41 -13.67 -5.73
CA VAL A 432 29.29 -12.23 -5.42
C VAL A 432 30.59 -11.70 -4.82
N ASN A 433 31.07 -10.58 -5.37
CA ASN A 433 32.33 -9.96 -4.93
C ASN A 433 32.16 -8.57 -4.33
N ARG A 434 31.02 -7.93 -4.57
CA ARG A 434 30.79 -6.55 -4.15
C ARG A 434 29.34 -6.34 -3.82
N VAL A 435 29.12 -5.62 -2.74
CA VAL A 435 27.80 -5.18 -2.29
C VAL A 435 27.78 -3.66 -2.27
N VAL A 436 26.70 -3.07 -2.76
CA VAL A 436 26.42 -1.62 -2.68
C VAL A 436 25.06 -1.39 -2.02
N TYR A 437 24.80 -0.18 -1.56
CA TYR A 437 23.50 0.22 -1.01
C TYR A 437 22.92 1.40 -1.79
N ASP A 438 21.66 1.30 -2.20
CA ASP A 438 21.00 2.33 -3.00
C ASP A 438 20.48 3.48 -2.13
N ILE A 439 21.10 4.64 -2.29
CA ILE A 439 20.80 5.89 -1.57
C ILE A 439 19.95 6.87 -2.41
N SER A 440 19.23 6.38 -3.41
CA SER A 440 18.37 7.20 -4.28
C SER A 440 16.92 7.22 -3.78
N SER A 441 16.34 8.39 -3.55
CA SER A 441 14.92 8.53 -3.19
C SER A 441 14.00 8.44 -4.42
N LYS A 442 12.71 8.20 -4.19
CA LYS A 442 11.64 8.31 -5.18
C LYS A 442 10.83 9.59 -4.90
N PRO A 443 10.83 10.59 -5.79
CA PRO A 443 11.68 10.78 -6.99
C PRO A 443 13.15 11.13 -6.66
N PRO A 444 14.11 11.05 -7.62
CA PRO A 444 13.93 10.83 -9.07
C PRO A 444 13.93 9.36 -9.52
N ALA A 445 14.32 8.43 -8.66
CA ALA A 445 14.36 7.00 -8.99
C ALA A 445 13.02 6.31 -8.72
N THR A 446 12.93 5.02 -9.03
CA THR A 446 11.86 4.11 -8.58
C THR A 446 12.30 3.29 -7.36
N ILE A 447 11.39 2.53 -6.76
CA ILE A 447 11.74 1.63 -5.66
C ILE A 447 12.48 0.41 -6.22
N GLU A 448 11.85 -0.32 -7.14
CA GLU A 448 12.46 -1.40 -7.94
C GLU A 448 13.40 -0.81 -9.01
N TRP A 449 14.37 -1.61 -9.47
CA TRP A 449 15.38 -1.18 -10.45
C TRP A 449 14.95 -1.46 -11.91
N GLU A 450 13.91 -2.28 -12.13
CA GLU A 450 13.25 -2.62 -13.40
C GLU A 450 11.74 -2.75 -13.23
#